data_AF-A0A1H5NNJ7-F1
#
_entry.id   AF-A0A1H5NNJ7-F1
#
_cell.length_a   1.000
_cell.length_b   1.000
_cell.length_c   1.000
_cell.angle_alpha   90.00
_cell.angle_beta   90.00
_cell.angle_gamma   90.00
#
_symmetry.space_group_name_H-M   'P 1'
#
loop_
_entity.id
_entity.type
_entity.pdbx_description
1 polymer ?
#
loop_
_entity_poly.entity_id
_entity_poly.type
_entity_poly.pdbx_seq_one_letter_code
_entity_poly.pdbx_strand_id
1 'polypeptide(L)'
;MKPRYQRAIVLNFFRGHPMRMLIGAVSLALLAGCISPAMNEARSKSPTRVLSSAKPMPLVAECVKFSWQDEGVFGVDASAYINTDKPGQQTVYTRSAESFADLVSQGTGTAVSYYAKQPDDSAAMRRLAMLATCL
;
A
#
# COMPACT_ATOMS: atom_id res chain seq x y z
N MET A 1 32.44 -1.79 50.54
CA MET A 1 32.59 -0.68 49.57
C MET A 1 32.04 -1.09 48.21
N LYS A 2 30.89 -0.54 47.81
CA LYS A 2 30.40 -0.22 46.44
C LYS A 2 28.98 0.38 46.56
N PRO A 3 28.57 1.32 45.70
CA PRO A 3 27.88 2.54 46.15
C PRO A 3 26.37 2.59 45.87
N ARG A 4 25.66 3.32 46.75
CA ARG A 4 24.24 3.69 46.74
C ARG A 4 23.90 4.72 45.63
N TYR A 5 24.01 4.37 44.35
CA TYR A 5 23.81 5.35 43.26
C TYR A 5 22.85 4.91 42.13
N GLN A 6 21.93 3.98 42.39
CA GLN A 6 21.07 3.44 41.32
C GLN A 6 19.56 3.61 41.53
N ARG A 7 19.11 4.18 42.66
CA ARG A 7 17.67 4.40 42.93
C ARG A 7 17.17 5.82 42.65
N ALA A 8 18.04 6.77 42.34
CA ALA A 8 17.63 8.17 42.14
C ALA A 8 17.20 8.52 40.70
N ILE A 9 17.43 7.64 39.71
CA ILE A 9 17.14 7.96 38.30
C ILE A 9 15.66 7.75 37.95
N VAL A 10 14.94 6.89 38.67
CA VAL A 10 13.56 6.52 38.31
C VAL A 10 12.52 7.60 38.69
N LEU A 11 12.83 8.51 39.61
CA LEU A 11 11.84 9.50 40.07
C LEU A 11 11.85 10.84 39.31
N ASN A 12 12.82 11.10 38.43
CA ASN A 12 12.93 12.41 37.77
C ASN A 12 12.42 12.48 36.33
N PHE A 13 11.83 11.41 35.78
CA PHE A 13 11.32 11.43 34.39
C PHE A 13 9.84 11.86 34.27
N PHE A 14 9.11 12.01 35.37
CA PHE A 14 7.69 12.41 35.37
C PHE A 14 7.45 13.88 35.75
N ARG A 15 8.33 14.78 35.31
CA ARG A 15 8.06 16.22 35.37
C ARG A 15 8.27 16.89 34.01
N GLY A 16 7.72 16.26 32.97
CA GLY A 16 7.63 16.80 31.62
C GLY A 16 6.31 17.52 31.41
N HIS A 17 6.36 18.78 30.96
CA HIS A 17 5.19 19.58 30.59
C HIS A 17 4.31 18.84 29.56
N PRO A 18 2.96 18.96 29.63
CA PRO A 18 2.03 18.23 28.75
C PRO A 18 2.32 18.42 27.25
N MET A 19 2.89 19.57 26.86
CA MET A 19 3.25 19.89 25.48
C MET A 19 4.41 19.05 24.91
N ARG A 20 5.37 18.61 25.73
CA ARG A 20 6.54 17.81 25.26
C ARG A 20 6.16 16.35 25.03
N MET A 21 5.21 15.80 25.80
CA MET A 21 4.65 14.47 25.51
C MET A 21 3.79 14.47 24.25
N LEU A 22 3.04 15.56 23.99
CA LEU A 22 2.25 15.70 22.78
C LEU A 22 3.14 15.70 21.51
N ILE A 23 4.27 16.40 21.55
CA ILE A 23 5.23 16.42 20.41
C ILE A 23 5.81 15.02 20.16
N GLY A 24 6.18 14.28 21.20
CA GLY A 24 6.70 12.92 21.05
C GLY A 24 5.69 11.93 20.47
N ALA A 25 4.41 12.03 20.87
CA ALA A 25 3.35 11.17 20.35
C ALA A 25 3.01 11.46 18.88
N VAL A 26 3.03 12.73 18.47
CA VAL A 26 2.80 13.14 17.06
C VAL A 26 3.93 12.64 16.15
N SER A 27 5.18 12.62 16.63
CA SER A 27 6.30 12.10 15.84
C SER A 27 6.16 10.62 15.52
N LEU A 28 5.66 9.78 16.45
CA LEU A 28 5.46 8.35 16.17
C LEU A 28 4.33 8.06 15.17
N ALA A 29 3.27 8.88 15.16
CA ALA A 29 2.17 8.70 14.22
C ALA A 29 2.58 8.97 12.75
N LEU A 30 3.61 9.80 12.54
CA LEU A 30 4.15 10.11 11.21
C LEU A 30 5.04 8.99 10.63
N LEU A 31 5.47 8.03 11.44
CA LEU A 31 6.26 6.88 10.98
C LEU A 31 5.40 5.68 10.56
N ALA A 32 4.08 5.72 10.78
CA ALA A 32 3.16 4.77 10.17
C ALA A 32 3.05 5.12 8.67
N GLY A 33 3.70 4.31 7.83
CA GLY A 33 3.94 4.59 6.41
C GLY A 33 2.74 5.07 5.61
N CYS A 34 3.03 5.91 4.61
CA CYS A 34 2.11 6.61 3.73
C CYS A 34 1.39 5.69 2.72
N ILE A 35 0.60 4.70 3.17
CA ILE A 35 -0.44 4.14 2.29
C ILE A 35 -1.48 5.23 2.07
N SER A 36 -1.77 5.55 0.81
CA SER A 36 -2.74 6.60 0.49
C SER A 36 -4.08 6.33 1.19
N PRO A 37 -4.65 7.29 1.94
CA PRO A 37 -5.97 7.15 2.58
C PRO A 37 -7.05 6.70 1.59
N ALA A 38 -6.93 7.12 0.32
CA ALA A 38 -7.80 6.70 -0.78
C ALA A 38 -7.83 5.18 -1.00
N MET A 39 -6.71 4.47 -0.85
CA MET A 39 -6.68 3.01 -1.01
C MET A 39 -7.36 2.31 0.15
N ASN A 40 -7.19 2.82 1.38
CA ASN A 40 -7.86 2.24 2.55
C ASN A 40 -9.37 2.45 2.48
N GLU A 41 -9.80 3.64 2.05
CA GLU A 41 -11.21 3.94 1.80
C GLU A 41 -11.80 3.12 0.65
N ALA A 42 -11.03 2.82 -0.40
CA ALA A 42 -11.49 1.93 -1.46
C ALA A 42 -11.63 0.47 -0.98
N ARG A 43 -10.71 -0.01 -0.13
CA ARG A 43 -10.74 -1.36 0.47
C ARG A 43 -11.87 -1.56 1.49
N SER A 44 -12.43 -0.49 2.05
CA SER A 44 -13.61 -0.58 2.92
C SER A 44 -14.90 -0.89 2.12
N LYS A 45 -14.82 -0.79 0.79
CA LYS A 45 -15.88 -1.09 -0.17
C LYS A 45 -15.52 -2.36 -0.96
N SER A 46 -16.47 -2.84 -1.77
CA SER A 46 -16.21 -3.96 -2.67
C SER A 46 -15.23 -3.55 -3.80
N PRO A 47 -14.33 -4.46 -4.22
CA PRO A 47 -13.48 -4.24 -5.38
C PRO A 47 -14.30 -3.95 -6.63
N THR A 48 -13.76 -3.13 -7.53
CA THR A 48 -14.33 -2.90 -8.86
C THR A 48 -14.41 -4.22 -9.64
N ARG A 49 -13.36 -5.06 -9.55
CA ARG A 49 -13.36 -6.43 -10.08
C ARG A 49 -12.53 -7.36 -9.22
N VAL A 50 -12.91 -8.62 -9.20
CA VAL A 50 -12.14 -9.71 -8.60
C VAL A 50 -11.75 -10.68 -9.72
N LEU A 51 -10.47 -11.04 -9.76
CA LEU A 51 -9.89 -11.92 -10.77
C LEU A 51 -8.98 -12.95 -10.07
N SER A 52 -8.58 -13.98 -10.81
CA SER A 52 -7.63 -15.00 -10.33
C SER A 52 -6.62 -15.31 -11.42
N SER A 53 -5.39 -15.60 -11.02
CA SER A 53 -4.30 -16.04 -11.90
C SER A 53 -3.74 -17.37 -11.41
N ALA A 54 -3.36 -18.23 -12.35
CA ALA A 54 -2.58 -19.44 -12.05
C ALA A 54 -1.08 -19.13 -11.83
N LYS A 55 -0.64 -17.91 -12.12
CA LYS A 55 0.75 -17.48 -12.00
C LYS A 55 1.08 -17.05 -10.56
N PRO A 56 2.34 -17.18 -10.14
CA PRO A 56 2.82 -16.66 -8.85
C PRO A 56 2.66 -15.14 -8.72
N MET A 57 2.32 -14.68 -7.52
CA MET A 57 2.03 -13.27 -7.21
C MET A 57 3.09 -12.28 -7.70
N PRO A 58 4.41 -12.51 -7.49
CA PRO A 58 5.44 -11.57 -7.95
C PRO A 58 5.47 -11.39 -9.47
N LEU A 59 5.17 -12.45 -10.24
CA LEU A 59 5.13 -12.37 -11.71
C LEU A 59 3.92 -11.58 -12.20
N VAL A 60 2.76 -11.78 -11.55
CA VAL A 60 1.55 -11.00 -11.87
C VAL A 60 1.79 -9.53 -11.52
N ALA A 61 2.34 -9.23 -10.34
CA ALA A 61 2.58 -7.86 -9.90
C ALA A 61 3.50 -7.09 -10.86
N GLU A 62 4.62 -7.70 -11.28
CA GLU A 62 5.55 -7.02 -12.19
C GLU A 62 5.00 -6.88 -13.60
N CYS A 63 4.25 -7.87 -14.11
CA CYS A 63 3.56 -7.73 -15.39
C CYS A 63 2.58 -6.54 -15.36
N VAL A 64 1.75 -6.46 -14.31
CA VAL A 64 0.78 -5.36 -14.17
C VAL A 64 1.50 -4.03 -14.09
N LYS A 65 2.55 -3.91 -13.27
CA LYS A 65 3.35 -2.68 -13.16
C LYS A 65 3.91 -2.26 -14.52
N PHE A 66 4.54 -3.18 -15.25
CA PHE A 66 5.10 -2.87 -16.56
C PHE A 66 4.02 -2.43 -17.54
N SER A 67 2.91 -3.16 -17.63
CA SER A 67 1.80 -2.84 -18.55
C SER A 67 1.15 -1.48 -18.28
N TRP A 68 1.08 -1.06 -17.01
CA TRP A 68 0.51 0.23 -16.61
C TRP A 68 1.49 1.40 -16.72
N GLN A 69 2.78 1.12 -16.91
CA GLN A 69 3.82 2.10 -17.21
C GLN A 69 4.02 2.31 -18.72
N ASP A 70 3.21 1.67 -19.57
CA ASP A 70 3.28 1.88 -21.02
C ASP A 70 2.74 3.26 -21.41
N GLU A 71 3.67 4.17 -21.74
CA GLU A 71 3.37 5.52 -22.22
C GLU A 71 2.62 5.54 -23.56
N GLY A 72 2.75 4.48 -24.38
CA GLY A 72 2.00 4.32 -25.62
C GLY A 72 0.50 4.11 -25.38
N VAL A 73 0.12 3.62 -24.19
CA VAL A 73 -1.27 3.36 -23.80
C VAL A 73 -1.82 4.45 -22.89
N PHE A 74 -1.01 4.91 -21.93
CA PHE A 74 -1.45 5.81 -20.85
C PHE A 74 -0.87 7.23 -20.93
N GLY A 75 0.04 7.52 -21.85
CA GLY A 75 0.67 8.83 -21.98
C GLY A 75 1.29 9.30 -20.66
N VAL A 76 0.97 10.53 -20.26
CA VAL A 76 1.48 11.13 -19.01
C VAL A 76 0.95 10.47 -17.73
N ASP A 77 -0.11 9.66 -17.85
CA ASP A 77 -0.70 8.92 -16.73
C ASP A 77 -0.11 7.51 -16.57
N ALA A 78 0.88 7.15 -17.41
CA ALA A 78 1.65 5.92 -17.32
C ALA A 78 2.43 5.89 -15.99
N SER A 79 1.85 5.24 -14.99
CA SER A 79 2.44 5.13 -13.67
C SER A 79 1.93 3.88 -12.98
N ALA A 80 2.86 3.12 -12.43
CA ALA A 80 2.56 2.03 -11.53
C ALA A 80 3.73 1.79 -10.58
N TYR A 81 3.41 1.43 -9.35
CA TYR A 81 4.35 1.14 -8.28
C TYR A 81 3.89 -0.12 -7.55
N ILE A 82 4.83 -0.91 -7.03
CA ILE A 82 4.52 -2.08 -6.20
C ILE A 82 4.81 -1.72 -4.76
N ASN A 83 3.81 -1.91 -3.89
CA ASN A 83 3.99 -1.92 -2.45
C ASN A 83 4.06 -3.37 -1.95
N THR A 84 5.05 -3.67 -1.11
CA THR A 84 5.28 -5.00 -0.51
C THR A 84 5.30 -4.96 1.02
N ASP A 85 4.71 -3.93 1.64
CA ASP A 85 4.79 -3.69 3.08
C ASP A 85 4.04 -4.77 3.89
N LYS A 86 3.12 -5.49 3.25
CA LYS A 86 2.30 -6.53 3.87
C LYS A 86 2.77 -7.93 3.45
N PRO A 87 3.19 -8.79 4.39
CA PRO A 87 3.56 -10.17 4.06
C PRO A 87 2.43 -10.93 3.37
N GLY A 88 2.75 -11.64 2.29
CA GLY A 88 1.77 -12.41 1.51
C GLY A 88 0.82 -11.58 0.63
N GLN A 89 1.02 -10.26 0.56
CA GLN A 89 0.27 -9.35 -0.29
C GLN A 89 1.22 -8.41 -1.05
N GLN A 90 0.86 -8.10 -2.28
CA GLN A 90 1.47 -6.99 -3.03
C GLN A 90 0.35 -6.08 -3.53
N THR A 91 0.61 -4.78 -3.59
CA THR A 91 -0.33 -3.85 -4.22
C THR A 91 0.36 -3.15 -5.37
N VAL A 92 -0.20 -3.28 -6.57
CA VAL A 92 0.20 -2.47 -7.73
C VAL A 92 -0.71 -1.25 -7.78
N TYR A 93 -0.19 -0.03 -7.78
CA TYR A 93 -1.01 1.18 -7.73
C TYR A 93 -0.46 2.29 -8.62
N THR A 94 -1.35 3.11 -9.16
CA THR A 94 -1.00 4.31 -9.94
C THR A 94 -0.72 5.51 -9.03
N ARG A 95 -0.21 6.60 -9.61
CA ARG A 95 -0.16 7.89 -8.91
C ARG A 95 -1.54 8.23 -8.33
N SER A 96 -1.54 8.77 -7.11
CA SER A 96 -2.76 9.17 -6.38
C SER A 96 -3.79 8.05 -6.14
N ALA A 97 -3.42 6.78 -6.37
CA ALA A 97 -4.29 5.62 -6.24
C ALA A 97 -5.60 5.70 -7.04
N GLU A 98 -5.56 6.32 -8.23
CA GLU A 98 -6.70 6.35 -9.16
C GLU A 98 -7.11 4.95 -9.62
N SER A 99 -6.13 4.06 -9.78
CA SER A 99 -6.32 2.63 -9.93
C SER A 99 -5.30 1.87 -9.10
N PHE A 100 -5.72 0.77 -8.49
CA PHE A 100 -4.80 -0.16 -7.85
C PHE A 100 -5.35 -1.59 -7.87
N ALA A 101 -4.44 -2.56 -7.76
CA ALA A 101 -4.75 -3.97 -7.65
C ALA A 101 -4.06 -4.52 -6.41
N ASP A 102 -4.84 -5.11 -5.51
CA ASP A 102 -4.31 -5.93 -4.43
C ASP A 102 -4.17 -7.36 -4.92
N LEU A 103 -2.97 -7.93 -4.75
CA LEU A 103 -2.63 -9.29 -5.12
C LEU A 103 -2.32 -10.06 -3.85
N VAL A 104 -2.91 -11.23 -3.70
CA VAL A 104 -2.72 -12.12 -2.55
C VAL A 104 -2.37 -13.51 -3.06
N SER A 105 -1.29 -14.09 -2.54
CA SER A 105 -0.91 -15.46 -2.89
C SER A 105 -2.00 -16.46 -2.47
N GLN A 106 -2.36 -17.36 -3.38
CA GLN A 106 -3.34 -18.43 -3.15
C GLN A 106 -2.78 -19.76 -3.66
N GLY A 107 -2.12 -20.52 -2.79
CA GLY A 107 -1.39 -21.72 -3.20
C GLY A 107 -0.25 -21.35 -4.16
N THR A 108 -0.26 -21.92 -5.36
CA THR A 108 0.69 -21.57 -6.44
C THR A 108 0.24 -20.38 -7.30
N GLY A 109 -1.01 -19.94 -7.14
CA GLY A 109 -1.62 -18.86 -7.91
C GLY A 109 -1.78 -17.56 -7.11
N THR A 110 -2.58 -16.65 -7.67
CA THR A 110 -2.78 -15.30 -7.14
C THR A 110 -4.24 -14.89 -7.23
N ALA A 111 -4.82 -14.45 -6.12
CA ALA A 111 -6.10 -13.74 -6.10
C ALA A 111 -5.85 -12.25 -6.33
N VAL A 112 -6.65 -11.61 -7.19
CA VAL A 112 -6.46 -10.21 -7.59
C VAL A 112 -7.76 -9.43 -7.36
N SER A 113 -7.67 -8.34 -6.59
CA SER A 113 -8.78 -7.40 -6.37
C SER A 113 -8.41 -6.05 -6.98
N TYR A 114 -9.08 -5.67 -8.06
CA TYR A 114 -8.89 -4.40 -8.75
C TYR A 114 -9.87 -3.34 -8.25
N TYR A 115 -9.36 -2.13 -8.03
CA TYR A 115 -10.09 -0.96 -7.58
C TYR A 115 -9.78 0.23 -8.49
N ALA A 116 -10.81 1.00 -8.83
CA ALA A 116 -10.68 2.26 -9.56
C ALA A 116 -11.54 3.34 -8.90
N LYS A 117 -11.01 4.56 -8.83
CA LYS A 117 -11.76 5.73 -8.34
C LYS A 117 -12.96 6.05 -9.24
N GLN A 118 -12.80 5.89 -10.56
CA GLN A 118 -13.84 6.05 -11.57
C GLN A 118 -13.86 4.81 -12.47
N PRO A 119 -14.62 3.75 -12.11
CA PRO A 119 -14.59 2.45 -12.80
C PRO A 119 -14.89 2.49 -14.30
N ASP A 120 -15.72 3.43 -14.73
CA ASP A 120 -16.23 3.53 -16.10
C ASP A 120 -15.41 4.48 -16.98
N ASP A 121 -14.34 5.08 -16.44
CA ASP A 121 -13.45 5.91 -17.24
C ASP A 121 -12.55 5.04 -18.15
N SER A 122 -12.09 5.63 -19.25
CA SER A 122 -11.29 4.89 -20.23
C SER A 122 -9.94 4.42 -19.70
N ALA A 123 -9.36 5.11 -18.73
CA ALA A 123 -8.06 4.75 -18.17
C ALA A 123 -8.18 3.55 -17.22
N ALA A 124 -9.19 3.54 -16.34
CA ALA A 124 -9.54 2.44 -15.46
C ALA A 124 -9.88 1.18 -16.26
N MET A 125 -10.73 1.29 -17.28
CA MET A 125 -11.06 0.16 -18.15
C MET A 125 -9.83 -0.39 -18.89
N ARG A 126 -8.96 0.47 -19.42
CA ARG A 126 -7.69 0.03 -20.04
C ARG A 126 -6.76 -0.63 -19.03
N ARG A 127 -6.64 -0.11 -17.80
CA ARG A 127 -5.81 -0.72 -16.74
C ARG A 127 -6.33 -2.09 -16.34
N LEU A 128 -7.65 -2.23 -16.20
CA LEU A 128 -8.27 -3.54 -15.97
C LEU A 128 -8.00 -4.51 -17.12
N ALA A 129 -8.11 -4.06 -18.38
CA ALA A 129 -7.81 -4.90 -19.54
C ALA A 129 -6.35 -5.36 -19.58
N MET A 130 -5.40 -4.45 -19.36
CA MET A 130 -3.98 -4.78 -19.30
C MET A 130 -3.67 -5.72 -18.12
N LEU A 131 -4.28 -5.48 -16.95
CA LEU A 131 -4.17 -6.38 -15.81
C LEU A 131 -4.67 -7.79 -16.16
N ALA A 132 -5.80 -7.91 -16.86
CA ALA A 132 -6.33 -9.21 -17.26
C ALA A 132 -5.39 -9.99 -18.19
N THR A 133 -4.59 -9.31 -19.02
CA THR A 133 -3.58 -9.96 -19.89
C THR A 133 -2.40 -10.55 -19.09
N CYS A 134 -2.20 -10.07 -17.85
CA CYS A 134 -1.13 -10.53 -16.97
C CYS A 134 -1.47 -11.80 -16.19
N LEU A 135 -2.74 -12.21 -16.14
CA LEU A 135 -3.21 -13.34 -15.34
C LEU A 135 -2.87 -14.71 -15.93
#